data_AF-A0A7M2SV60-F1
#
_entry.id   AF-A0A7M2SV60-F1
#
_cell.length_a   1.000
_cell.length_b   1.000
_cell.length_c   1.000
_cell.angle_alpha   90.00
_cell.angle_beta   90.00
_cell.angle_gamma   90.00
#
_symmetry.space_group_name_H-M   'P 1'
#
loop_
_entity.id
_entity.type
_entity.pdbx_description
1 polymer ?
#
loop_
_entity_poly.entity_id
_entity_poly.type
_entity_poly.pdbx_seq_one_letter_code
_entity_poly.pdbx_strand_id
1 'polypeptide(L)'
;MAETQTTGIKNADELITLAAAFGLTVTVETTDRETLTSYVVRFAIPVPVAYAGTELGRTIAGDSVALLWTKAKKKGARGCLVDATVWSVVSHRKVRTLREVTAAVETLGHNSAKYARDTAPLPDDVVDTLHAVFVDDRKVHPGIPASHVRTIVKNRRFRGWTFHQDDENAICIESRRYVPETVTGPTPEDVVDAPHAVYDSHNDWHKDIPAADVRHMITVRRAAGQSSHQGDDGTITATGIRFVPQPAGSPSPARQHVRIVNGGTPEIVDTRAALHEINTAMMQPGKRAVREMSASGSSARIVYRDPARGTVDLRPATAEDLAPAPIPAAAAPLFAAMAAYEATMFCTGPRDLEDLAHQLLALGKVAPTAHHLEVGEAHADVEGAWEALRTAPDRQARTTAHDKARAAVERARAVILAVAPHAHRMHGTDVPGTAEEIRAAAVAYNAVGSTPEELSAVETGTPQVRVRCSSDSGTGWKVTATITAGVDTPQGFLPAHPAIVEKFRKRDGREDAAANARRVIGALFRVNVPVEYVRSSRG
;
A
#
# COMPACT_ATOMS: atom_id res chain seq x y z
N MET A 1 -17.37 -38.62 20.26
CA MET A 1 -16.26 -37.80 19.73
C MET A 1 -15.65 -38.58 18.57
N ALA A 2 -15.14 -37.92 17.53
CA ALA A 2 -14.40 -38.61 16.47
C ALA A 2 -12.98 -38.93 16.98
N GLU A 3 -12.50 -40.13 16.72
CA GLU A 3 -11.13 -40.54 17.06
C GLU A 3 -10.17 -39.88 16.07
N THR A 4 -9.24 -39.06 16.56
CA THR A 4 -8.39 -38.24 15.69
C THR A 4 -7.34 -39.13 15.03
N GLN A 5 -7.44 -39.29 13.71
CA GLN A 5 -6.64 -40.25 12.95
C GLN A 5 -5.17 -39.78 12.85
N THR A 6 -4.31 -40.27 13.74
CA THR A 6 -2.88 -39.91 13.76
C THR A 6 -2.08 -40.67 12.71
N THR A 7 -1.36 -39.96 11.86
CA THR A 7 -0.52 -40.50 10.78
C THR A 7 0.91 -40.82 11.19
N GLY A 8 1.36 -40.37 12.38
CA GLY A 8 2.73 -40.57 12.86
C GLY A 8 3.73 -39.61 12.21
N ILE A 9 3.25 -38.43 11.82
CA ILE A 9 4.01 -37.41 11.08
C ILE A 9 3.61 -36.06 11.69
N LYS A 10 4.34 -35.59 12.72
CA LYS A 10 3.99 -34.37 13.49
C LYS A 10 3.40 -33.25 12.63
N ASN A 11 4.07 -32.89 11.53
CA ASN A 11 3.64 -31.82 10.61
C ASN A 11 2.44 -32.13 9.71
N ALA A 12 2.15 -33.40 9.40
CA ALA A 12 0.90 -33.76 8.71
C ALA A 12 -0.26 -33.90 9.70
N ASP A 13 0.01 -34.37 10.92
CA ASP A 13 -0.96 -34.40 12.02
C ASP A 13 -1.36 -32.98 12.45
N GLU A 14 -0.41 -32.03 12.45
CA GLU A 14 -0.64 -30.58 12.54
C GLU A 14 -1.57 -30.07 11.40
N LEU A 15 -1.30 -30.44 10.14
CA LEU A 15 -2.12 -30.04 8.98
C LEU A 15 -3.54 -30.63 9.02
N ILE A 16 -3.70 -31.89 9.44
CA ILE A 16 -5.01 -32.54 9.64
C ILE A 16 -5.79 -31.80 10.72
N THR A 17 -5.15 -31.54 11.88
CA THR A 17 -5.76 -30.83 13.01
C THR A 17 -6.21 -29.43 12.60
N LEU A 18 -5.36 -28.69 11.87
CA LEU A 18 -5.65 -27.33 11.42
C LEU A 18 -6.77 -27.29 10.38
N ALA A 19 -6.77 -28.19 9.41
CA ALA A 19 -7.82 -28.25 8.40
C ALA A 19 -9.17 -28.73 8.96
N ALA A 20 -9.15 -29.66 9.92
CA ALA A 20 -10.35 -30.05 10.67
C ALA A 20 -10.97 -28.88 11.45
N ALA A 21 -10.14 -27.98 12.01
CA ALA A 21 -10.62 -26.75 12.66
C ALA A 21 -11.30 -25.77 11.69
N PHE A 22 -11.03 -25.85 10.38
CA PHE A 22 -11.74 -25.13 9.32
C PHE A 22 -12.89 -25.93 8.68
N GLY A 23 -13.25 -27.10 9.24
CA GLY A 23 -14.33 -27.95 8.72
C GLY A 23 -14.01 -28.63 7.38
N LEU A 24 -12.74 -28.74 7.02
CA LEU A 24 -12.29 -29.45 5.82
C LEU A 24 -12.05 -30.93 6.15
N THR A 25 -12.62 -31.84 5.37
CA THR A 25 -12.29 -33.27 5.49
C THR A 25 -10.93 -33.52 4.85
N VAL A 26 -10.01 -34.12 5.61
CA VAL A 26 -8.67 -34.48 5.14
C VAL A 26 -8.56 -35.99 4.95
N THR A 27 -8.08 -36.42 3.78
CA THR A 27 -7.72 -37.81 3.50
C THR A 27 -6.21 -37.89 3.21
N VAL A 28 -5.49 -38.79 3.87
CA VAL A 28 -4.04 -38.98 3.64
C VAL A 28 -3.77 -40.34 3.00
N GLU A 29 -3.46 -40.35 1.71
CA GLU A 29 -3.08 -41.54 0.96
C GLU A 29 -1.56 -41.73 1.03
N THR A 30 -1.09 -42.82 1.65
CA THR A 30 0.35 -43.12 1.72
C THR A 30 0.79 -43.92 0.50
N THR A 31 1.82 -43.45 -0.21
CA THR A 31 2.49 -44.14 -1.31
C THR A 31 3.97 -44.28 -0.96
N ASP A 32 4.40 -45.48 -0.59
CA ASP A 32 5.79 -45.74 -0.23
C ASP A 32 6.63 -46.10 -1.47
N ARG A 33 7.82 -45.49 -1.59
CA ARG A 33 8.83 -45.80 -2.62
C ARG A 33 10.12 -46.22 -1.94
N GLU A 34 11.05 -46.85 -2.67
CA GLU A 34 12.26 -47.45 -2.09
C GLU A 34 13.04 -46.50 -1.15
N THR A 35 13.20 -45.22 -1.53
CA THR A 35 13.98 -44.22 -0.79
C THR A 35 13.16 -43.20 0.01
N LEU A 36 11.89 -42.97 -0.36
CA LEU A 36 11.00 -41.94 0.19
C LEU A 36 9.61 -42.49 0.45
N THR A 37 9.00 -42.10 1.57
CA THR A 37 7.56 -42.28 1.79
C THR A 37 6.85 -40.99 1.36
N SER A 38 5.94 -41.10 0.40
CA SER A 38 5.11 -39.99 -0.07
C SER A 38 3.70 -40.10 0.51
N TYR A 39 3.08 -38.96 0.75
CA TYR A 39 1.73 -38.82 1.28
C TYR A 39 0.98 -37.82 0.41
N VAL A 40 -0.13 -38.23 -0.18
CA VAL A 40 -1.05 -37.33 -0.88
C VAL A 40 -2.12 -36.92 0.12
N VAL A 41 -2.04 -35.68 0.57
CA VAL A 41 -3.00 -35.08 1.51
C VAL A 41 -4.08 -34.38 0.68
N ARG A 42 -5.30 -34.93 0.69
CA ARG A 42 -6.46 -34.37 -0.01
C ARG A 42 -7.34 -33.60 0.97
N PHE A 43 -7.70 -32.37 0.61
CA PHE A 43 -8.68 -31.55 1.32
C PHE A 43 -9.96 -31.50 0.48
N ALA A 44 -11.04 -32.12 0.98
CA ALA A 44 -12.36 -31.99 0.36
C ALA A 44 -13.00 -30.67 0.77
N ILE A 45 -13.62 -29.96 -0.19
CA ILE A 45 -14.27 -28.68 0.09
C ILE A 45 -15.70 -28.94 0.59
N PRO A 46 -16.09 -28.49 1.80
CA PRO A 46 -17.44 -28.70 2.30
C PRO A 46 -18.47 -27.96 1.42
N VAL A 47 -19.49 -28.69 0.97
CA VAL A 47 -20.60 -28.13 0.19
C VAL A 47 -21.43 -27.22 1.11
N PRO A 48 -21.61 -25.92 0.81
CA PRO A 48 -22.48 -25.06 1.60
C PRO A 48 -23.92 -25.56 1.55
N VAL A 49 -24.63 -25.57 2.69
CA VAL A 49 -25.97 -26.16 2.83
C VAL A 49 -26.96 -25.61 1.78
N ALA A 50 -26.86 -24.32 1.43
CA ALA A 50 -27.67 -23.68 0.39
C ALA A 50 -27.50 -24.25 -1.04
N TYR A 51 -26.49 -25.09 -1.27
CA TYR A 51 -26.23 -25.78 -2.54
C TYR A 51 -26.35 -27.31 -2.43
N ALA A 52 -26.68 -27.87 -1.26
CA ALA A 52 -26.88 -29.31 -1.09
C ALA A 52 -27.93 -29.85 -2.09
N GLY A 53 -27.65 -31.00 -2.72
CA GLY A 53 -28.50 -31.60 -3.75
C GLY A 53 -28.49 -30.91 -5.14
N THR A 54 -28.02 -29.67 -5.25
CA THR A 54 -27.90 -28.98 -6.54
C THR A 54 -26.82 -29.59 -7.43
N GLU A 55 -26.82 -29.29 -8.73
CA GLU A 55 -25.73 -29.66 -9.63
C GLU A 55 -24.40 -29.03 -9.21
N LEU A 56 -24.39 -27.72 -8.90
CA LEU A 56 -23.23 -27.00 -8.36
C LEU A 56 -22.70 -27.64 -7.06
N GLY A 57 -23.59 -28.04 -6.15
CA GLY A 57 -23.21 -28.74 -4.92
C GLY A 57 -22.58 -30.10 -5.18
N ARG A 58 -23.06 -30.84 -6.18
CA ARG A 58 -22.45 -32.10 -6.64
C ARG A 58 -21.10 -31.88 -7.31
N THR A 59 -20.88 -30.76 -8.02
CA THR A 59 -19.55 -30.37 -8.51
C THR A 59 -18.59 -30.08 -7.35
N ILE A 60 -19.02 -29.26 -6.38
CA ILE A 60 -18.19 -28.90 -5.20
C ILE A 60 -17.85 -30.16 -4.37
N ALA A 61 -18.77 -31.11 -4.21
CA ALA A 61 -18.51 -32.38 -3.53
C ALA A 61 -17.42 -33.25 -4.20
N GLY A 62 -17.16 -33.05 -5.49
CA GLY A 62 -16.09 -33.72 -6.23
C GLY A 62 -14.77 -32.95 -6.31
N ASP A 63 -14.75 -31.67 -5.89
CA ASP A 63 -13.55 -30.85 -5.87
C ASP A 63 -12.70 -31.14 -4.62
N SER A 64 -11.41 -31.46 -4.83
CA SER A 64 -10.45 -31.61 -3.75
C SER A 64 -9.09 -30.99 -4.09
N VAL A 65 -8.43 -30.40 -3.10
CA VAL A 65 -7.04 -29.92 -3.23
C VAL A 65 -6.12 -31.06 -2.82
N ALA A 66 -5.20 -31.47 -3.69
CA ALA A 66 -4.20 -32.50 -3.38
C ALA A 66 -2.83 -31.85 -3.13
N LEU A 67 -2.19 -32.20 -2.03
CA LEU A 67 -0.82 -31.80 -1.68
C LEU A 67 0.08 -33.03 -1.62
N LEU A 68 1.23 -32.98 -2.29
CA LEU A 68 2.24 -34.04 -2.26
C LEU A 68 3.29 -33.73 -1.19
N TRP A 69 3.17 -34.41 -0.06
CA TRP A 69 4.09 -34.34 1.06
C TRP A 69 5.06 -35.53 1.01
N THR A 70 6.37 -35.31 1.05
CA THR A 70 7.38 -36.38 0.96
C THR A 70 8.28 -36.41 2.19
N LYS A 71 8.68 -37.61 2.62
CA LYS A 71 9.50 -37.83 3.81
C LYS A 71 10.56 -38.89 3.50
N ALA A 72 11.82 -38.59 3.80
CA ALA A 72 12.88 -39.60 3.68
C ALA A 72 12.72 -40.69 4.75
N LYS A 73 13.03 -41.94 4.42
CA LYS A 73 12.90 -43.10 5.33
C LYS A 73 13.84 -43.11 6.54
N LYS A 74 14.61 -42.04 6.77
CA LYS A 74 15.53 -41.90 7.91
C LYS A 74 14.73 -41.53 9.18
N LYS A 75 15.01 -42.23 10.30
CA LYS A 75 14.44 -41.88 11.62
C LYS A 75 14.71 -40.40 11.93
N GLY A 76 13.67 -39.67 12.33
CA GLY A 76 13.72 -38.23 12.61
C GLY A 76 13.65 -37.30 11.38
N ALA A 77 13.56 -37.81 10.15
CA ALA A 77 13.36 -36.96 8.98
C ALA A 77 12.02 -36.21 9.05
N ARG A 78 12.07 -34.88 8.96
CA ARG A 78 10.89 -34.05 8.70
C ARG A 78 10.48 -34.23 7.24
N GLY A 79 9.17 -34.24 7.00
CA GLY A 79 8.66 -34.23 5.63
C GLY A 79 8.67 -32.81 5.05
N CYS A 80 8.58 -32.72 3.73
CA CYS A 80 8.50 -31.47 2.99
C CYS A 80 7.30 -31.53 2.03
N LEU A 81 6.57 -30.41 1.92
CA LEU A 81 5.60 -30.21 0.85
C LEU A 81 6.38 -29.97 -0.45
N VAL A 82 6.40 -30.97 -1.34
CA VAL A 82 7.21 -30.93 -2.58
C VAL A 82 6.38 -30.51 -3.79
N ASP A 83 5.07 -30.73 -3.78
CA ASP A 83 4.18 -30.22 -4.82
C ASP A 83 2.78 -29.89 -4.26
N ALA A 84 2.16 -28.84 -4.78
CA ALA A 84 0.85 -28.34 -4.36
C ALA A 84 -0.12 -28.36 -5.56
N THR A 85 -0.29 -29.54 -6.14
CA THR A 85 -0.98 -29.72 -7.42
C THR A 85 -2.51 -29.62 -7.22
N VAL A 86 -3.08 -28.46 -7.50
CA VAL A 86 -4.54 -28.24 -7.40
C VAL A 86 -5.27 -28.91 -8.57
N TRP A 87 -5.94 -30.03 -8.30
CA TRP A 87 -6.80 -30.72 -9.27
C TRP A 87 -8.24 -30.20 -9.19
N SER A 88 -8.58 -29.21 -10.01
CA SER A 88 -9.95 -28.70 -10.08
C SER A 88 -10.28 -28.08 -11.43
N VAL A 89 -11.40 -28.51 -12.02
CA VAL A 89 -11.95 -27.96 -13.27
C VAL A 89 -12.96 -26.84 -12.93
N VAL A 90 -13.24 -25.96 -13.90
CA VAL A 90 -14.12 -24.78 -13.79
C VAL A 90 -13.51 -23.61 -13.01
N SER A 91 -13.32 -22.51 -13.74
CA SER A 91 -12.52 -21.34 -13.37
C SER A 91 -13.20 -20.32 -12.44
N HIS A 92 -12.43 -19.30 -12.07
CA HIS A 92 -12.89 -17.93 -11.77
C HIS A 92 -13.45 -17.53 -10.39
N ARG A 93 -13.69 -18.47 -9.45
CA ARG A 93 -13.78 -18.13 -8.00
C ARG A 93 -12.70 -18.80 -7.15
N LYS A 94 -12.37 -20.06 -7.47
CA LYS A 94 -11.40 -20.92 -6.76
C LYS A 94 -10.00 -20.30 -6.62
N VAL A 95 -9.56 -19.47 -7.58
CA VAL A 95 -8.26 -18.76 -7.55
C VAL A 95 -8.14 -17.81 -6.35
N ARG A 96 -9.25 -17.21 -5.89
CA ARG A 96 -9.26 -16.36 -4.70
C ARG A 96 -9.06 -17.20 -3.44
N THR A 97 -9.85 -18.26 -3.28
CA THR A 97 -9.76 -19.21 -2.17
C THR A 97 -8.37 -19.85 -2.08
N LEU A 98 -7.75 -20.18 -3.21
CA LEU A 98 -6.38 -20.71 -3.25
C LEU A 98 -5.34 -19.67 -2.79
N ARG A 99 -5.46 -18.40 -3.19
CA ARG A 99 -4.60 -17.32 -2.67
C ARG A 99 -4.80 -17.09 -1.17
N GLU A 100 -6.04 -17.16 -0.70
CA GLU A 100 -6.38 -17.02 0.72
C GLU A 100 -5.82 -18.21 1.53
N VAL A 101 -5.84 -19.44 1.00
CA VAL A 101 -5.19 -20.62 1.61
C VAL A 101 -3.66 -20.53 1.56
N THR A 102 -3.05 -20.12 0.44
CA THR A 102 -1.60 -19.91 0.34
C THR A 102 -1.15 -18.86 1.35
N ALA A 103 -1.82 -17.70 1.40
CA ALA A 103 -1.51 -16.65 2.36
C ALA A 103 -1.71 -17.11 3.81
N ALA A 104 -2.71 -17.94 4.10
CA ALA A 104 -2.91 -18.54 5.42
C ALA A 104 -1.76 -19.51 5.79
N VAL A 105 -1.34 -20.38 4.88
CA VAL A 105 -0.21 -21.30 5.07
C VAL A 105 1.13 -20.55 5.22
N GLU A 106 1.36 -19.50 4.44
CA GLU A 106 2.52 -18.62 4.57
C GLU A 106 2.50 -17.86 5.91
N THR A 107 1.33 -17.34 6.31
CA THR A 107 1.14 -16.66 7.62
C THR A 107 1.32 -17.63 8.78
N LEU A 108 0.87 -18.88 8.66
CA LEU A 108 1.12 -19.95 9.64
C LEU A 108 2.61 -20.32 9.69
N GLY A 109 3.30 -20.39 8.54
CA GLY A 109 4.75 -20.59 8.49
C GLY A 109 5.51 -19.47 9.20
N HIS A 110 5.13 -18.21 8.95
CA HIS A 110 5.71 -17.05 9.63
C HIS A 110 5.36 -16.99 11.12
N ASN A 111 4.12 -17.31 11.51
CA ASN A 111 3.69 -17.33 12.91
C ASN A 111 4.33 -18.50 13.69
N SER A 112 4.55 -19.66 13.08
CA SER A 112 5.31 -20.76 13.69
C SER A 112 6.81 -20.46 13.77
N ALA A 113 7.39 -19.78 12.77
CA ALA A 113 8.78 -19.30 12.81
C ALA A 113 8.98 -18.11 13.78
N LYS A 114 7.93 -17.35 14.05
CA LYS A 114 7.88 -16.32 15.10
C LYS A 114 7.70 -16.97 16.48
N TYR A 115 6.74 -17.87 16.65
CA TYR A 115 6.54 -18.61 17.90
C TYR A 115 7.81 -19.36 18.31
N ALA A 116 8.44 -20.11 17.39
CA ALA A 116 9.73 -20.77 17.63
C ALA A 116 10.95 -19.84 17.78
N ARG A 117 10.75 -18.52 17.71
CA ARG A 117 11.73 -17.47 18.04
C ARG A 117 11.40 -16.81 19.38
N ASP A 118 10.12 -16.60 19.64
CA ASP A 118 9.57 -15.96 20.83
C ASP A 118 9.50 -16.94 22.03
N THR A 119 9.49 -18.26 21.78
CA THR A 119 9.63 -19.35 22.78
C THR A 119 10.99 -20.06 22.73
N ALA A 120 11.99 -19.47 22.07
CA ALA A 120 13.35 -19.98 22.10
C ALA A 120 14.10 -19.35 23.28
N PRO A 121 14.81 -20.13 24.13
CA PRO A 121 15.57 -19.56 25.24
C PRO A 121 16.56 -18.49 24.75
N LEU A 122 16.49 -17.33 25.38
CA LEU A 122 17.36 -16.17 25.20
C LEU A 122 18.74 -16.44 25.85
N PRO A 123 19.78 -15.65 25.52
CA PRO A 123 21.06 -15.74 26.21
C PRO A 123 20.94 -15.50 27.72
N ASP A 124 19.91 -14.78 28.15
CA ASP A 124 19.72 -14.38 29.54
C ASP A 124 18.98 -15.47 30.36
N ASP A 125 18.30 -16.40 29.68
CA ASP A 125 17.69 -17.61 30.28
C ASP A 125 18.75 -18.70 30.61
N VAL A 126 20.00 -18.50 30.21
CA VAL A 126 21.13 -19.36 30.57
C VAL A 126 21.58 -19.01 31.99
N VAL A 127 21.43 -19.95 32.93
CA VAL A 127 21.90 -19.82 34.32
C VAL A 127 23.42 -19.62 34.38
N ASP A 128 23.94 -18.78 35.30
CA ASP A 128 25.38 -18.59 35.51
C ASP A 128 26.04 -19.74 36.31
N THR A 129 25.91 -20.96 35.80
CA THR A 129 26.61 -22.16 36.29
C THR A 129 27.32 -22.91 35.15
N LEU A 130 28.20 -23.85 35.51
CA LEU A 130 28.73 -24.81 34.54
C LEU A 130 27.58 -25.65 33.98
N HIS A 131 27.63 -25.96 32.69
CA HIS A 131 26.62 -26.79 32.01
C HIS A 131 27.25 -28.10 31.53
N ALA A 132 26.67 -29.22 31.96
CA ALA A 132 26.98 -30.54 31.43
C ALA A 132 26.42 -30.70 30.03
N VAL A 133 27.22 -31.22 29.10
CA VAL A 133 26.77 -31.52 27.75
C VAL A 133 26.58 -33.00 27.57
N PHE A 134 25.37 -33.39 27.22
CA PHE A 134 25.02 -34.72 26.78
C PHE A 134 24.85 -34.73 25.25
N VAL A 135 25.12 -35.87 24.61
CA VAL A 135 24.82 -36.16 23.21
C VAL A 135 24.23 -37.55 23.14
N ASP A 136 23.02 -37.69 22.57
CA ASP A 136 22.26 -38.95 22.53
C ASP A 136 22.25 -39.63 23.92
N ASP A 137 21.81 -38.85 24.93
CA ASP A 137 21.71 -39.15 26.37
C ASP A 137 23.02 -39.52 27.09
N ARG A 138 24.18 -39.43 26.43
CA ARG A 138 25.50 -39.69 27.04
C ARG A 138 26.21 -38.39 27.39
N LYS A 139 26.62 -38.21 28.65
CA LYS A 139 27.42 -37.05 29.09
C LYS A 139 28.79 -37.07 28.39
N VAL A 140 29.03 -36.13 27.47
CA VAL A 140 30.28 -35.99 26.70
C VAL A 140 31.19 -34.89 27.22
N HIS A 141 30.68 -33.96 28.04
CA HIS A 141 31.47 -32.92 28.68
C HIS A 141 30.99 -32.68 30.12
N PRO A 142 31.89 -32.57 31.12
CA PRO A 142 31.52 -32.35 32.51
C PRO A 142 30.87 -30.98 32.72
N GLY A 143 31.61 -29.89 32.52
CA GLY A 143 31.09 -28.53 32.68
C GLY A 143 31.64 -27.56 31.64
N ILE A 144 30.76 -26.93 30.86
CA ILE A 144 31.07 -25.80 29.97
C ILE A 144 30.59 -24.50 30.64
N PRO A 145 31.37 -23.40 30.63
CA PRO A 145 30.92 -22.11 31.18
C PRO A 145 29.62 -21.60 30.54
N ALA A 146 28.73 -21.02 31.37
CA ALA A 146 27.51 -20.37 30.93
C ALA A 146 27.75 -19.39 29.76
N SER A 147 28.83 -18.60 29.79
CA SER A 147 29.22 -17.68 28.71
C SER A 147 29.42 -18.35 27.34
N HIS A 148 29.90 -19.59 27.27
CA HIS A 148 29.96 -20.37 26.03
C HIS A 148 28.57 -20.85 25.60
N VAL A 149 27.72 -21.28 26.53
CA VAL A 149 26.33 -21.65 26.22
C VAL A 149 25.55 -20.43 25.71
N ARG A 150 25.67 -19.27 26.37
CA ARG A 150 25.16 -17.97 25.90
C ARG A 150 25.68 -17.60 24.51
N THR A 151 26.95 -17.88 24.22
CA THR A 151 27.54 -17.62 22.89
C THR A 151 26.95 -18.53 21.81
N ILE A 152 26.65 -19.80 22.14
CA ILE A 152 25.92 -20.72 21.26
C ILE A 152 24.48 -20.22 21.06
N VAL A 153 23.79 -19.82 22.14
CA VAL A 153 22.42 -19.27 22.13
C VAL A 153 22.32 -17.94 21.35
N LYS A 154 23.34 -17.08 21.41
CA LYS A 154 23.43 -15.81 20.68
C LYS A 154 23.67 -16.01 19.18
N ASN A 155 24.48 -17.00 18.81
CA ASN A 155 24.74 -17.34 17.41
C ASN A 155 23.56 -18.05 16.69
N ARG A 156 22.54 -18.55 17.42
CA ARG A 156 21.38 -19.26 16.82
C ARG A 156 20.65 -18.46 15.76
N ARG A 157 20.52 -17.15 15.99
CA ARG A 157 19.78 -16.19 15.13
C ARG A 157 20.28 -16.18 13.67
N PHE A 158 21.46 -16.72 13.38
CA PHE A 158 22.07 -16.75 12.04
C PHE A 158 22.13 -18.15 11.38
N ARG A 159 21.66 -19.24 12.02
CA ARG A 159 21.84 -20.62 11.49
C ARG A 159 20.61 -21.55 11.50
N GLY A 160 19.48 -21.15 12.06
CA GLY A 160 18.19 -21.82 11.83
C GLY A 160 17.97 -23.21 12.46
N TRP A 161 18.90 -23.71 13.28
CA TRP A 161 18.66 -24.90 14.12
C TRP A 161 17.51 -24.63 15.11
N THR A 162 16.65 -25.60 15.47
CA THR A 162 15.46 -25.35 16.33
C THR A 162 15.74 -25.39 17.84
N PHE A 163 15.62 -24.25 18.54
CA PHE A 163 15.83 -24.07 19.99
C PHE A 163 14.59 -24.44 20.84
N HIS A 164 14.82 -25.09 21.99
CA HIS A 164 13.87 -25.23 23.10
C HIS A 164 14.62 -25.48 24.42
N GLN A 165 13.94 -25.21 25.53
CA GLN A 165 14.31 -25.63 26.88
C GLN A 165 13.37 -26.78 27.29
N ASP A 166 13.82 -27.68 28.15
CA ASP A 166 12.99 -28.78 28.69
C ASP A 166 12.64 -28.60 30.18
N ASP A 167 11.85 -29.53 30.73
CA ASP A 167 11.27 -29.43 32.08
C ASP A 167 12.32 -29.45 33.22
N GLU A 168 13.57 -29.84 32.94
CA GLU A 168 14.70 -29.74 33.88
C GLU A 168 15.51 -28.44 33.67
N ASN A 169 14.94 -27.46 32.96
CA ASN A 169 15.56 -26.23 32.48
C ASN A 169 16.78 -26.42 31.55
N ALA A 170 17.01 -27.63 31.01
CA ALA A 170 18.16 -27.88 30.15
C ALA A 170 17.91 -27.35 28.72
N ILE A 171 18.96 -26.80 28.11
CA ILE A 171 18.87 -26.22 26.75
C ILE A 171 19.19 -27.31 25.73
N CYS A 172 18.20 -27.71 24.94
CA CYS A 172 18.31 -28.79 23.97
C CYS A 172 18.76 -28.27 22.59
N ILE A 173 19.73 -28.96 21.96
CA ILE A 173 20.34 -28.63 20.65
C ILE A 173 20.52 -29.87 19.76
N GLU A 174 19.52 -30.15 18.92
CA GLU A 174 19.49 -31.29 18.00
C GLU A 174 19.57 -32.62 18.76
N SER A 175 20.73 -33.30 18.79
CA SER A 175 20.98 -34.47 19.65
C SER A 175 21.70 -34.13 20.96
N ARG A 176 22.02 -32.84 21.20
CA ARG A 176 22.74 -32.36 22.37
C ARG A 176 21.78 -31.82 23.45
N ARG A 177 22.16 -31.92 24.71
CA ARG A 177 21.42 -31.37 25.85
C ARG A 177 22.40 -30.69 26.81
N TYR A 178 22.14 -29.43 27.15
CA TYR A 178 22.99 -28.60 28.01
C TYR A 178 22.29 -28.42 29.36
N VAL A 179 22.62 -29.27 30.32
CA VAL A 179 22.00 -29.30 31.66
C VAL A 179 22.83 -28.43 32.61
N PRO A 180 22.25 -27.46 33.32
CA PRO A 180 22.96 -26.74 34.38
C PRO A 180 23.44 -27.74 35.45
N GLU A 181 24.74 -27.75 35.74
CA GLU A 181 25.25 -28.48 36.90
C GLU A 181 24.87 -27.69 38.15
N THR A 182 23.98 -28.26 38.96
CA THR A 182 23.81 -27.84 40.35
C THR A 182 25.13 -28.05 41.06
N VAL A 183 25.78 -26.94 41.43
CA VAL A 183 26.98 -26.97 42.25
C VAL A 183 26.58 -27.44 43.64
N THR A 184 26.67 -28.75 43.88
CA THR A 184 26.76 -29.33 45.22
C THR A 184 28.09 -28.91 45.82
N GLY A 185 28.15 -27.66 46.26
CA GLY A 185 29.29 -27.14 47.02
C GLY A 185 29.41 -27.87 48.36
N PRO A 186 30.60 -27.80 48.99
CA PRO A 186 30.75 -28.25 50.37
C PRO A 186 29.79 -27.49 51.30
N THR A 187 29.46 -28.11 52.43
CA THR A 187 28.67 -27.46 53.49
C THR A 187 29.35 -26.17 53.98
N PRO A 188 28.59 -25.13 54.35
CA PRO A 188 29.11 -23.77 54.53
C PRO A 188 29.82 -23.56 55.88
N GLU A 189 30.93 -24.27 56.10
CA GLU A 189 31.87 -24.00 57.20
C GLU A 189 33.16 -23.31 56.69
N ASP A 190 33.51 -23.44 55.40
CA ASP A 190 34.69 -22.84 54.77
C ASP A 190 34.35 -21.75 53.75
N VAL A 191 34.44 -20.47 54.15
CA VAL A 191 34.98 -19.30 53.40
C VAL A 191 34.71 -18.03 54.22
N VAL A 192 35.72 -17.16 54.35
CA VAL A 192 35.69 -15.96 55.23
C VAL A 192 35.77 -14.66 54.42
N ASP A 193 35.02 -13.66 54.88
CA ASP A 193 35.00 -12.21 54.58
C ASP A 193 35.75 -11.64 53.36
N ALA A 194 34.98 -11.00 52.47
CA ALA A 194 35.39 -9.78 51.75
C ALA A 194 34.15 -8.91 51.41
N PRO A 195 34.13 -7.60 51.72
CA PRO A 195 32.91 -6.77 51.62
C PRO A 195 32.68 -6.14 50.24
N HIS A 196 31.40 -5.86 49.94
CA HIS A 196 30.97 -5.06 48.78
C HIS A 196 31.32 -3.57 48.91
N ALA A 197 31.54 -2.90 47.77
CA ALA A 197 31.50 -1.45 47.65
C ALA A 197 30.17 -1.01 46.99
N VAL A 198 29.55 0.04 47.54
CA VAL A 198 28.32 0.67 47.02
C VAL A 198 28.69 1.91 46.21
N TYR A 199 27.94 2.20 45.16
CA TYR A 199 27.86 3.54 44.56
C TYR A 199 26.41 3.88 44.28
N ASP A 200 26.01 5.10 44.65
CA ASP A 200 24.64 5.61 44.53
C ASP A 200 24.59 6.82 43.58
N SER A 201 23.35 7.16 43.24
CA SER A 201 22.83 8.08 42.25
C SER A 201 22.91 9.56 42.62
N HIS A 202 22.95 10.43 41.60
CA HIS A 202 21.99 11.55 41.37
C HIS A 202 22.56 12.59 40.39
N ASN A 203 21.74 13.08 39.47
CA ASN A 203 21.44 14.52 39.40
C ASN A 203 20.18 14.78 38.57
N ASP A 204 19.38 15.76 39.00
CA ASP A 204 18.08 16.13 38.41
C ASP A 204 17.93 17.66 38.49
N TRP A 205 17.42 18.30 37.44
CA TRP A 205 17.32 19.78 37.35
C TRP A 205 16.02 20.24 36.69
N HIS A 206 15.50 21.36 37.16
CA HIS A 206 14.07 21.71 37.09
C HIS A 206 13.89 23.24 36.87
N LYS A 207 12.71 23.65 36.35
CA LYS A 207 12.13 25.03 36.38
C LYS A 207 12.68 26.06 35.37
N ASP A 208 11.96 27.13 34.95
CA ASP A 208 10.53 27.44 34.74
C ASP A 208 10.41 28.93 34.27
N ILE A 209 9.28 29.33 33.63
CA ILE A 209 8.63 30.68 33.72
C ILE A 209 9.37 31.92 33.09
N PRO A 210 8.69 32.98 32.56
CA PRO A 210 7.32 33.16 32.02
C PRO A 210 7.27 33.84 30.61
N ALA A 211 6.06 34.21 30.15
CA ALA A 211 5.80 35.09 28.99
C ALA A 211 5.42 36.54 29.39
N ALA A 212 5.40 37.47 28.43
CA ALA A 212 4.91 38.86 28.60
C ALA A 212 4.28 39.45 27.31
N ASP A 213 3.44 40.48 27.47
CA ASP A 213 2.64 41.17 26.44
C ASP A 213 3.42 41.85 25.29
N VAL A 214 2.70 42.13 24.17
CA VAL A 214 2.42 43.52 23.73
C VAL A 214 1.21 43.56 22.77
N ARG A 215 0.31 44.53 22.98
CA ARG A 215 -0.83 44.84 22.09
C ARG A 215 -0.42 45.82 20.99
N HIS A 216 -1.14 45.86 19.87
CA HIS A 216 -1.45 47.13 19.18
C HIS A 216 -2.82 47.10 18.48
N MET A 217 -3.38 48.27 18.18
CA MET A 217 -4.77 48.49 17.76
C MET A 217 -4.83 49.66 16.78
N ILE A 218 -5.54 49.52 15.64
CA ILE A 218 -5.75 50.60 14.67
C ILE A 218 -7.19 50.59 14.12
N THR A 219 -7.98 51.63 14.43
CA THR A 219 -9.28 51.94 13.78
C THR A 219 -9.63 53.43 13.91
N VAL A 220 -9.52 54.25 12.85
CA VAL A 220 -10.16 55.60 12.78
C VAL A 220 -10.59 56.01 11.34
N ARG A 221 -11.91 56.04 11.12
CA ARG A 221 -12.77 57.03 10.39
C ARG A 221 -12.31 57.81 9.12
N ARG A 222 -12.99 57.52 8.00
CA ARG A 222 -14.13 58.29 7.39
C ARG A 222 -13.97 59.78 6.96
N ALA A 223 -13.94 60.03 5.64
CA ALA A 223 -14.63 61.11 4.87
C ALA A 223 -14.60 60.72 3.35
N ALA A 224 -15.52 61.03 2.42
CA ALA A 224 -16.67 61.94 2.26
C ALA A 224 -16.36 63.36 1.72
N GLY A 225 -16.58 63.61 0.41
CA GLY A 225 -16.57 64.96 -0.19
C GLY A 225 -16.40 65.02 -1.73
N GLN A 226 -17.24 65.82 -2.40
CA GLN A 226 -17.32 66.12 -3.85
C GLN A 226 -16.00 66.67 -4.46
N SER A 227 -15.74 66.69 -5.78
CA SER A 227 -16.54 67.30 -6.86
C SER A 227 -15.99 66.94 -8.27
N SER A 228 -16.68 67.34 -9.34
CA SER A 228 -16.30 67.05 -10.75
C SER A 228 -16.22 68.31 -11.62
N HIS A 229 -15.11 68.47 -12.35
CA HIS A 229 -14.97 69.46 -13.43
C HIS A 229 -15.48 68.91 -14.78
N GLN A 230 -15.85 69.83 -15.68
CA GLN A 230 -16.26 69.58 -17.06
C GLN A 230 -15.12 69.93 -18.01
N GLY A 231 -14.89 69.12 -19.06
CA GLY A 231 -13.82 69.31 -20.04
C GLY A 231 -14.33 69.21 -21.48
N ASP A 232 -13.54 69.71 -22.43
CA ASP A 232 -13.98 70.05 -23.79
C ASP A 232 -14.07 68.85 -24.78
N ASP A 233 -14.27 67.62 -24.29
CA ASP A 233 -14.39 66.41 -25.14
C ASP A 233 -15.81 66.13 -25.66
N GLY A 234 -16.77 67.00 -25.33
CA GLY A 234 -18.18 66.89 -25.73
C GLY A 234 -19.05 66.00 -24.83
N THR A 235 -18.52 65.43 -23.74
CA THR A 235 -19.27 64.52 -22.86
C THR A 235 -20.11 65.27 -21.81
N ILE A 236 -21.41 65.43 -22.07
CA ILE A 236 -22.38 65.90 -21.06
C ILE A 236 -22.91 64.71 -20.24
N THR A 237 -22.86 64.81 -18.90
CA THR A 237 -23.44 63.79 -18.00
C THR A 237 -24.15 64.42 -16.79
N ALA A 238 -25.49 64.29 -16.75
CA ALA A 238 -26.30 64.45 -15.56
C ALA A 238 -27.57 63.60 -15.71
N THR A 239 -27.90 62.77 -14.70
CA THR A 239 -29.14 61.96 -14.59
C THR A 239 -29.72 61.40 -15.91
N GLY A 240 -29.35 60.22 -16.38
CA GLY A 240 -28.49 59.21 -15.74
C GLY A 240 -28.49 57.84 -16.43
N ILE A 241 -29.03 57.71 -17.64
CA ILE A 241 -29.04 56.48 -18.44
C ILE A 241 -28.43 56.80 -19.80
N ARG A 242 -27.19 56.35 -20.03
CA ARG A 242 -26.45 56.56 -21.28
C ARG A 242 -26.62 55.34 -22.18
N PHE A 243 -27.54 55.41 -23.15
CA PHE A 243 -27.67 54.38 -24.17
C PHE A 243 -26.46 54.42 -25.12
N VAL A 244 -25.46 53.60 -24.81
CA VAL A 244 -24.39 53.26 -25.76
C VAL A 244 -24.98 52.25 -26.76
N PRO A 245 -24.96 52.51 -28.08
CA PRO A 245 -25.38 51.52 -29.06
C PRO A 245 -24.41 50.33 -29.01
N GLN A 246 -24.91 49.18 -28.58
CA GLN A 246 -24.10 47.99 -28.38
C GLN A 246 -23.53 47.51 -29.74
N PRO A 247 -22.20 47.32 -29.89
CA PRO A 247 -21.63 46.78 -31.12
C PRO A 247 -22.17 45.37 -31.36
N ALA A 248 -22.32 45.02 -32.65
CA ALA A 248 -23.12 43.87 -33.07
C ALA A 248 -22.63 42.54 -32.49
N GLY A 249 -23.36 42.03 -31.49
CA GLY A 249 -23.34 40.62 -31.11
C GLY A 249 -22.03 40.08 -30.57
N SER A 250 -21.53 40.61 -29.44
CA SER A 250 -20.81 39.74 -28.51
C SER A 250 -21.69 38.51 -28.24
N PRO A 251 -21.23 37.27 -28.49
CA PRO A 251 -22.08 36.10 -28.29
C PRO A 251 -22.50 36.03 -26.83
N SER A 252 -23.82 36.07 -26.57
CA SER A 252 -24.35 35.80 -25.23
C SER A 252 -23.73 34.50 -24.73
N PRO A 253 -23.18 34.45 -23.50
CA PRO A 253 -22.52 33.25 -23.00
C PRO A 253 -23.42 32.05 -23.21
N ALA A 254 -22.88 31.01 -23.84
CA ALA A 254 -23.64 29.85 -24.27
C ALA A 254 -24.31 29.25 -23.04
N ARG A 255 -25.65 29.32 -22.98
CA ARG A 255 -26.38 28.82 -21.82
C ARG A 255 -26.08 27.34 -21.67
N GLN A 256 -25.62 26.93 -20.50
CA GLN A 256 -25.29 25.54 -20.20
C GLN A 256 -26.33 24.94 -19.26
N HIS A 257 -26.41 23.61 -19.26
CA HIS A 257 -27.25 22.81 -18.39
C HIS A 257 -26.37 21.79 -17.68
N VAL A 258 -26.78 21.42 -16.47
CA VAL A 258 -26.25 20.27 -15.74
C VAL A 258 -27.08 19.05 -16.10
N ARG A 259 -26.38 17.95 -16.38
CA ARG A 259 -26.92 16.63 -16.67
C ARG A 259 -26.39 15.64 -15.64
N ILE A 260 -27.27 14.95 -14.94
CA ILE A 260 -26.92 13.99 -13.88
C ILE A 260 -27.54 12.65 -14.25
N VAL A 261 -26.73 11.61 -14.40
CA VAL A 261 -27.18 10.26 -14.75
C VAL A 261 -27.13 9.36 -13.50
N ASN A 262 -28.28 8.79 -13.12
CA ASN A 262 -28.46 7.92 -11.95
C ASN A 262 -27.95 8.50 -10.61
N GLY A 263 -27.93 9.83 -10.45
CA GLY A 263 -27.37 10.51 -9.28
C GLY A 263 -25.83 10.53 -9.22
N GLY A 264 -25.16 10.22 -10.33
CA GLY A 264 -23.70 10.31 -10.47
C GLY A 264 -23.19 11.75 -10.64
N THR A 265 -21.93 11.88 -11.07
CA THR A 265 -21.25 13.17 -11.27
C THR A 265 -22.01 14.09 -12.23
N PRO A 266 -22.19 15.38 -11.91
CA PRO A 266 -22.71 16.38 -12.84
C PRO A 266 -21.86 16.51 -14.12
N GLU A 267 -22.52 16.43 -15.27
CA GLU A 267 -21.97 16.67 -16.60
C GLU A 267 -22.48 18.02 -17.11
N ILE A 268 -21.59 18.93 -17.52
CA ILE A 268 -21.98 20.21 -18.13
C ILE A 268 -22.21 20.01 -19.63
N VAL A 269 -23.43 20.30 -20.08
CA VAL A 269 -23.86 20.15 -21.48
C VAL A 269 -24.44 21.47 -22.03
N ASP A 270 -24.35 21.67 -23.34
CA ASP A 270 -25.00 22.81 -24.00
C ASP A 270 -26.54 22.77 -23.81
N THR A 271 -27.17 23.93 -23.65
CA THR A 271 -28.65 24.04 -23.65
C THR A 271 -29.26 23.40 -24.90
N ARG A 272 -28.59 23.47 -26.06
CA ARG A 272 -29.07 22.83 -27.29
C ARG A 272 -29.08 21.30 -27.19
N ALA A 273 -28.12 20.69 -26.51
CA ALA A 273 -28.07 19.26 -26.26
C ALA A 273 -29.12 18.84 -25.22
N ALA A 274 -29.18 19.53 -24.08
CA ALA A 274 -30.17 19.28 -23.03
C ALA A 274 -31.63 19.40 -23.54
N LEU A 275 -31.96 20.49 -24.25
CA LEU A 275 -33.28 20.65 -24.86
C LEU A 275 -33.55 19.62 -25.95
N HIS A 276 -32.53 19.12 -26.66
CA HIS A 276 -32.72 18.03 -27.63
C HIS A 276 -33.04 16.69 -26.94
N GLU A 277 -32.38 16.36 -25.82
CA GLU A 277 -32.68 15.17 -25.02
C GLU A 277 -34.10 15.24 -24.42
N ILE A 278 -34.49 16.39 -23.87
CA ILE A 278 -35.85 16.67 -23.37
C ILE A 278 -36.90 16.52 -24.47
N ASN A 279 -36.74 17.21 -25.61
CA ASN A 279 -37.70 17.12 -26.71
C ASN A 279 -37.78 15.69 -27.29
N THR A 280 -36.67 14.97 -27.37
CA THR A 280 -36.64 13.57 -27.81
C THR A 280 -37.38 12.64 -26.84
N ALA A 281 -37.28 12.89 -25.53
CA ALA A 281 -38.04 12.14 -24.52
C ALA A 281 -39.55 12.44 -24.57
N MET A 282 -39.95 13.67 -24.92
CA MET A 282 -41.36 14.07 -25.01
C MET A 282 -42.06 13.59 -26.30
N MET A 283 -41.35 13.51 -27.42
CA MET A 283 -41.92 13.25 -28.75
C MET A 283 -41.87 11.77 -29.16
N GLN A 284 -42.72 11.36 -30.10
CA GLN A 284 -42.55 10.05 -30.77
C GLN A 284 -41.34 10.12 -31.72
N PRO A 285 -40.52 9.06 -31.85
CA PRO A 285 -40.66 7.75 -31.19
C PRO A 285 -40.08 7.69 -29.76
N GLY A 286 -39.24 8.65 -29.35
CA GLY A 286 -38.44 8.56 -28.12
C GLY A 286 -39.25 8.41 -26.83
N LYS A 287 -40.48 8.96 -26.77
CA LYS A 287 -41.45 8.74 -25.68
C LYS A 287 -41.73 7.26 -25.37
N ARG A 288 -41.53 6.34 -26.33
CA ARG A 288 -41.67 4.88 -26.11
C ARG A 288 -40.55 4.30 -25.23
N ALA A 289 -39.37 4.92 -25.22
CA ALA A 289 -38.23 4.53 -24.40
C ALA A 289 -38.28 5.13 -22.98
N VAL A 290 -39.20 6.06 -22.71
CA VAL A 290 -39.40 6.70 -21.42
C VAL A 290 -40.38 5.90 -20.56
N ARG A 291 -40.05 5.73 -19.29
CA ARG A 291 -40.89 5.10 -18.26
C ARG A 291 -41.73 6.17 -17.55
N GLU A 292 -41.06 7.14 -16.95
CA GLU A 292 -41.64 8.26 -16.20
C GLU A 292 -40.89 9.55 -16.59
N MET A 293 -41.59 10.68 -16.65
CA MET A 293 -40.96 11.98 -16.94
C MET A 293 -41.72 13.11 -16.25
N SER A 294 -40.98 14.05 -15.66
CA SER A 294 -41.49 15.36 -15.23
C SER A 294 -40.61 16.45 -15.84
N ALA A 295 -41.22 17.51 -16.37
CA ALA A 295 -40.50 18.64 -16.95
C ALA A 295 -41.18 19.95 -16.55
N SER A 296 -40.39 20.98 -16.26
CA SER A 296 -40.85 22.32 -15.90
C SER A 296 -39.85 23.35 -16.40
N GLY A 297 -40.26 24.18 -17.37
CA GLY A 297 -39.39 25.14 -18.03
C GLY A 297 -38.20 24.46 -18.71
N SER A 298 -36.99 24.77 -18.21
CA SER A 298 -35.70 24.25 -18.69
C SER A 298 -35.15 23.08 -17.86
N SER A 299 -35.91 22.58 -16.87
CA SER A 299 -35.53 21.42 -16.06
C SER A 299 -36.41 20.21 -16.38
N ALA A 300 -35.82 19.02 -16.38
CA ALA A 300 -36.55 17.76 -16.58
C ALA A 300 -35.89 16.58 -15.86
N ARG A 301 -36.70 15.69 -15.30
CA ARG A 301 -36.30 14.36 -14.83
C ARG A 301 -36.88 13.32 -15.77
N ILE A 302 -36.03 12.48 -16.33
CA ILE A 302 -36.37 11.50 -17.36
C ILE A 302 -35.93 10.12 -16.90
N VAL A 303 -36.88 9.25 -16.53
CA VAL A 303 -36.61 7.85 -16.20
C VAL A 303 -36.79 7.04 -17.49
N TYR A 304 -35.72 6.50 -18.04
CA TYR A 304 -35.78 5.61 -19.20
C TYR A 304 -36.19 4.18 -18.79
N ARG A 305 -36.80 3.45 -19.73
CA ARG A 305 -37.10 2.01 -19.59
C ARG A 305 -35.86 1.12 -19.76
N ASP A 306 -34.86 1.65 -20.45
CA ASP A 306 -33.55 1.03 -20.62
C ASP A 306 -32.72 1.24 -19.34
N PRO A 307 -32.39 0.17 -18.59
CA PRO A 307 -31.61 0.28 -17.35
C PRO A 307 -30.17 0.75 -17.58
N ALA A 308 -29.62 0.67 -18.81
CA ALA A 308 -28.31 1.22 -19.12
C ALA A 308 -28.33 2.76 -19.22
N ARG A 309 -29.48 3.37 -19.54
CA ARG A 309 -29.69 4.83 -19.47
C ARG A 309 -30.14 5.27 -18.09
N GLY A 310 -31.05 4.52 -17.46
CA GLY A 310 -31.56 4.80 -16.11
C GLY A 310 -32.30 6.13 -16.00
N THR A 311 -32.04 6.87 -14.93
CA THR A 311 -32.62 8.21 -14.69
C THR A 311 -31.65 9.30 -15.13
N VAL A 312 -32.14 10.29 -15.88
CA VAL A 312 -31.39 11.50 -16.25
C VAL A 312 -32.11 12.72 -15.69
N ASP A 313 -31.43 13.48 -14.84
CA ASP A 313 -31.88 14.76 -14.31
C ASP A 313 -31.15 15.90 -15.05
N LEU A 314 -31.91 16.79 -15.68
CA LEU A 314 -31.47 17.96 -16.44
C LEU A 314 -31.98 19.24 -15.79
N ARG A 315 -31.12 20.25 -15.66
CA ARG A 315 -31.47 21.60 -15.18
C ARG A 315 -30.51 22.63 -15.76
N PRO A 316 -30.85 23.94 -15.78
CA PRO A 316 -29.87 24.99 -16.03
C PRO A 316 -28.67 24.87 -15.09
N ALA A 317 -27.47 25.17 -15.61
CA ALA A 317 -26.29 25.31 -14.78
C ALA A 317 -26.39 26.59 -13.96
N THR A 318 -26.15 26.50 -12.66
CA THR A 318 -26.07 27.65 -11.75
C THR A 318 -24.66 28.23 -11.76
N ALA A 319 -24.44 29.38 -11.12
CA ALA A 319 -23.10 29.93 -10.93
C ALA A 319 -22.16 29.01 -10.12
N GLU A 320 -22.70 28.07 -9.34
CA GLU A 320 -21.92 27.08 -8.58
C GLU A 320 -21.50 25.89 -9.46
N ASP A 321 -22.35 25.47 -10.41
CA ASP A 321 -22.00 24.42 -11.38
C ASP A 321 -21.04 24.92 -12.48
N LEU A 322 -21.02 26.24 -12.71
CA LEU A 322 -20.15 26.92 -13.66
C LEU A 322 -18.89 27.52 -13.02
N ALA A 323 -18.83 27.58 -11.69
CA ALA A 323 -17.58 27.77 -11.00
C ALA A 323 -16.70 26.54 -11.30
N PRO A 324 -15.38 26.71 -11.53
CA PRO A 324 -14.49 25.55 -11.55
C PRO A 324 -14.62 24.87 -10.19
N ALA A 325 -15.07 23.61 -10.18
CA ALA A 325 -15.17 22.82 -8.97
C ALA A 325 -13.82 22.91 -8.24
N PRO A 326 -13.79 23.21 -6.93
CA PRO A 326 -12.54 23.50 -6.23
C PRO A 326 -11.60 22.31 -6.41
N ILE A 327 -10.50 22.54 -7.14
CA ILE A 327 -9.50 21.50 -7.47
C ILE A 327 -9.20 20.77 -6.17
N PRO A 328 -9.39 19.45 -6.08
CA PRO A 328 -9.34 18.75 -4.81
C PRO A 328 -7.92 18.86 -4.25
N ALA A 329 -7.73 19.79 -3.31
CA ALA A 329 -6.42 20.15 -2.76
C ALA A 329 -5.72 18.97 -2.05
N ALA A 330 -6.45 17.87 -1.81
CA ALA A 330 -5.93 16.60 -1.34
C ALA A 330 -5.13 15.80 -2.40
N ALA A 331 -5.23 16.12 -3.70
CA ALA A 331 -4.57 15.38 -4.77
C ALA A 331 -3.03 15.51 -4.71
N ALA A 332 -2.47 16.72 -4.80
CA ALA A 332 -1.03 16.93 -4.75
C ALA A 332 -0.35 16.37 -3.47
N PRO A 333 -0.91 16.54 -2.24
CA PRO A 333 -0.42 15.85 -1.04
C PRO A 333 -0.42 14.33 -1.18
N LEU A 334 -1.47 13.74 -1.77
CA LEU A 334 -1.59 12.28 -1.92
C LEU A 334 -0.53 11.72 -2.88
N PHE A 335 -0.29 12.34 -4.03
CA PHE A 335 0.72 11.86 -4.99
C PHE A 335 2.16 12.06 -4.50
N ALA A 336 2.46 13.18 -3.82
CA ALA A 336 3.75 13.38 -3.16
C ALA A 336 3.95 12.39 -1.98
N ALA A 337 2.90 12.09 -1.21
CA ALA A 337 2.97 11.10 -0.14
C ALA A 337 3.10 9.67 -0.67
N MET A 338 2.48 9.32 -1.80
CA MET A 338 2.73 8.04 -2.48
C MET A 338 4.20 7.92 -2.88
N ALA A 339 4.79 8.99 -3.43
CA ALA A 339 6.19 9.00 -3.83
C ALA A 339 7.15 8.75 -2.65
N ALA A 340 6.97 9.51 -1.57
CA ALA A 340 7.73 9.31 -0.34
C ALA A 340 7.50 7.92 0.27
N TYR A 341 6.26 7.40 0.22
CA TYR A 341 5.96 6.07 0.72
C TYR A 341 6.69 4.97 -0.08
N GLU A 342 6.70 5.07 -1.41
CA GLU A 342 7.40 4.12 -2.29
C GLU A 342 8.92 4.13 -2.02
N ALA A 343 9.53 5.29 -1.79
CA ALA A 343 10.92 5.39 -1.34
C ALA A 343 11.14 4.64 0.00
N THR A 344 10.23 4.71 0.98
CA THR A 344 10.34 3.90 2.22
C THR A 344 10.26 2.38 2.00
N MET A 345 9.73 1.92 0.86
CA MET A 345 9.62 0.48 0.55
C MET A 345 10.87 -0.07 -0.14
N PHE A 346 11.62 0.77 -0.86
CA PHE A 346 12.86 0.40 -1.54
C PHE A 346 14.14 0.88 -0.83
N CYS A 347 14.01 1.53 0.33
CA CYS A 347 15.15 2.03 1.09
C CYS A 347 16.04 0.92 1.69
N THR A 348 17.13 0.58 0.99
CA THR A 348 18.09 -0.47 1.34
C THR A 348 19.50 0.04 1.64
N GLY A 349 19.89 1.19 1.08
CA GLY A 349 21.22 1.80 1.25
C GLY A 349 21.22 3.33 1.13
N PRO A 350 22.40 3.98 1.14
CA PRO A 350 22.49 5.43 1.26
C PRO A 350 21.79 6.22 0.14
N ARG A 351 21.90 5.80 -1.13
CA ARG A 351 21.22 6.47 -2.25
C ARG A 351 19.69 6.47 -2.12
N ASP A 352 19.15 5.47 -1.44
CA ASP A 352 17.72 5.30 -1.27
C ASP A 352 17.19 6.17 -0.11
N LEU A 353 18.06 6.52 0.86
CA LEU A 353 17.80 7.55 1.87
C LEU A 353 17.86 8.97 1.27
N GLU A 354 18.76 9.19 0.31
CA GLU A 354 18.90 10.45 -0.45
C GLU A 354 17.64 10.74 -1.28
N ASP A 355 17.10 9.72 -1.95
CA ASP A 355 15.77 9.79 -2.60
C ASP A 355 14.64 9.99 -1.57
N LEU A 356 14.62 9.24 -0.46
CA LEU A 356 13.59 9.43 0.57
C LEU A 356 13.60 10.85 1.17
N ALA A 357 14.77 11.44 1.41
CA ALA A 357 14.89 12.83 1.85
C ALA A 357 14.33 13.80 0.78
N HIS A 358 14.69 13.61 -0.48
CA HIS A 358 14.18 14.37 -1.61
C HIS A 358 12.64 14.30 -1.72
N GLN A 359 12.04 13.10 -1.61
CA GLN A 359 10.59 12.93 -1.63
C GLN A 359 9.90 13.54 -0.40
N LEU A 360 10.51 13.47 0.79
CA LEU A 360 10.01 14.16 2.00
C LEU A 360 10.04 15.68 1.84
N LEU A 361 11.08 16.24 1.19
CA LEU A 361 11.17 17.67 0.91
C LEU A 361 10.12 18.13 -0.11
N ALA A 362 9.80 17.29 -1.10
CA ALA A 362 8.69 17.53 -2.03
C ALA A 362 7.33 17.48 -1.30
N LEU A 363 7.11 16.45 -0.47
CA LEU A 363 5.91 16.31 0.35
C LEU A 363 5.70 17.50 1.29
N GLY A 364 6.76 17.99 1.94
CA GLY A 364 6.69 19.12 2.87
C GLY A 364 6.17 20.41 2.25
N LYS A 365 6.34 20.61 0.93
CA LYS A 365 5.83 21.78 0.19
C LYS A 365 4.33 21.74 -0.07
N VAL A 366 3.69 20.56 -0.02
CA VAL A 366 2.27 20.37 -0.33
C VAL A 366 1.45 19.75 0.80
N ALA A 367 2.08 19.21 1.85
CA ALA A 367 1.39 18.69 3.03
C ALA A 367 0.49 19.78 3.67
N PRO A 368 -0.60 19.40 4.37
CA PRO A 368 -1.36 20.34 5.20
C PRO A 368 -0.47 20.97 6.28
N THR A 369 -0.70 22.24 6.61
CA THR A 369 0.14 23.02 7.54
C THR A 369 0.31 22.36 8.92
N ALA A 370 -0.67 21.59 9.38
CA ALA A 370 -0.60 20.81 10.62
C ALA A 370 0.55 19.79 10.65
N HIS A 371 1.02 19.31 9.49
CA HIS A 371 2.08 18.30 9.36
C HIS A 371 3.42 18.88 8.89
N HIS A 372 3.53 20.19 8.63
CA HIS A 372 4.76 20.81 8.10
C HIS A 372 5.98 20.56 9.00
N LEU A 373 5.80 20.67 10.32
CA LEU A 373 6.84 20.39 11.30
C LEU A 373 7.23 18.90 11.30
N GLU A 374 6.24 18.00 11.32
CA GLU A 374 6.45 16.55 11.36
C GLU A 374 7.21 16.05 10.13
N VAL A 375 6.89 16.56 8.94
CA VAL A 375 7.60 16.23 7.69
C VAL A 375 9.02 16.79 7.69
N GLY A 376 9.22 18.01 8.20
CA GLY A 376 10.54 18.62 8.35
C GLY A 376 11.46 17.86 9.31
N GLU A 377 10.92 17.38 10.44
CA GLU A 377 11.66 16.54 11.38
C GLU A 377 11.97 15.15 10.81
N ALA A 378 11.02 14.52 10.11
CA ALA A 378 11.26 13.24 9.43
C ALA A 378 12.34 13.36 8.34
N HIS A 379 12.35 14.46 7.58
CA HIS A 379 13.41 14.77 6.62
C HIS A 379 14.78 14.89 7.32
N ALA A 380 14.86 15.64 8.42
CA ALA A 380 16.10 15.83 9.17
C ALA A 380 16.64 14.51 9.78
N ASP A 381 15.76 13.60 10.21
CA ASP A 381 16.16 12.26 10.67
C ASP A 381 16.73 11.39 9.54
N VAL A 382 16.15 11.45 8.34
CA VAL A 382 16.61 10.69 7.15
C VAL A 382 17.98 11.22 6.67
N GLU A 383 18.13 12.54 6.51
CA GLU A 383 19.42 13.20 6.24
C GLU A 383 20.47 12.83 7.30
N GLY A 384 20.10 12.94 8.58
CA GLY A 384 20.97 12.58 9.70
C GLY A 384 21.32 11.09 9.77
N ALA A 385 20.59 10.21 9.10
CA ALA A 385 20.89 8.78 8.97
C ALA A 385 21.73 8.47 7.72
N TRP A 386 21.46 9.16 6.60
CA TRP A 386 22.29 9.15 5.39
C TRP A 386 23.74 9.53 5.72
N GLU A 387 23.94 10.66 6.41
CA GLU A 387 25.27 11.15 6.78
C GLU A 387 25.99 10.21 7.75
N ALA A 388 25.25 9.60 8.69
CA ALA A 388 25.79 8.62 9.62
C ALA A 388 26.28 7.34 8.88
N LEU A 389 25.54 6.86 7.88
CA LEU A 389 25.98 5.73 7.04
C LEU A 389 27.16 6.10 6.15
N ARG A 390 27.20 7.34 5.63
CA ARG A 390 28.27 7.85 4.77
C ARG A 390 29.60 8.02 5.50
N THR A 391 29.57 8.38 6.78
CA THR A 391 30.75 8.73 7.58
C THR A 391 31.24 7.65 8.55
N ALA A 392 30.46 6.58 8.78
CA ALA A 392 30.77 5.56 9.78
C ALA A 392 32.15 4.86 9.57
N PRO A 393 33.14 5.10 10.46
CA PRO A 393 34.53 4.69 10.23
C PRO A 393 34.74 3.17 10.39
N ASP A 394 33.98 2.53 11.27
CA ASP A 394 34.17 1.13 11.66
C ASP A 394 32.86 0.31 11.61
N ARG A 395 32.96 -0.98 11.94
CA ARG A 395 31.84 -1.93 11.90
C ARG A 395 30.74 -1.64 12.92
N GLN A 396 31.10 -1.21 14.14
CA GLN A 396 30.14 -0.87 15.19
C GLN A 396 29.41 0.42 14.83
N ALA A 397 30.14 1.46 14.39
CA ALA A 397 29.54 2.69 13.88
C ALA A 397 28.56 2.43 12.72
N ARG A 398 28.91 1.54 11.77
CA ARG A 398 28.01 1.14 10.67
C ARG A 398 26.77 0.39 11.16
N THR A 399 26.88 -0.45 12.19
CA THR A 399 25.70 -1.09 12.80
C THR A 399 24.75 -0.05 13.39
N THR A 400 25.27 0.86 14.21
CA THR A 400 24.50 1.99 14.78
C THR A 400 23.87 2.86 13.70
N ALA A 401 24.59 3.15 12.61
CA ALA A 401 24.07 3.94 11.49
C ALA A 401 22.95 3.21 10.71
N HIS A 402 23.05 1.90 10.51
CA HIS A 402 21.98 1.10 9.92
C HIS A 402 20.73 1.03 10.80
N ASP A 403 20.89 0.96 12.12
CA ASP A 403 19.77 0.98 13.05
C ASP A 403 19.12 2.38 13.14
N LYS A 404 19.92 3.46 13.08
CA LYS A 404 19.41 4.84 12.92
C LYS A 404 18.64 5.00 11.61
N ALA A 405 19.16 4.50 10.50
CA ALA A 405 18.46 4.54 9.21
C ALA A 405 17.12 3.79 9.25
N ARG A 406 17.07 2.60 9.87
CA ARG A 406 15.79 1.89 10.04
C ARG A 406 14.78 2.70 10.85
N ALA A 407 15.21 3.33 11.95
CA ALA A 407 14.35 4.19 12.75
C ALA A 407 13.84 5.42 11.97
N ALA A 408 14.71 6.08 11.20
CA ALA A 408 14.34 7.22 10.36
C ALA A 408 13.33 6.83 9.27
N VAL A 409 13.50 5.69 8.59
CA VAL A 409 12.56 5.19 7.57
C VAL A 409 11.19 4.86 8.16
N GLU A 410 11.12 4.22 9.33
CA GLU A 410 9.82 3.94 9.98
C GLU A 410 9.15 5.24 10.49
N ARG A 411 9.92 6.21 11.01
CA ARG A 411 9.38 7.54 11.37
C ARG A 411 8.83 8.27 10.15
N ALA A 412 9.59 8.32 9.06
CA ALA A 412 9.15 8.90 7.80
C ALA A 412 7.86 8.24 7.30
N ARG A 413 7.79 6.90 7.29
CA ARG A 413 6.59 6.15 6.88
C ARG A 413 5.37 6.52 7.73
N ALA A 414 5.53 6.68 9.04
CA ALA A 414 4.44 7.10 9.93
C ALA A 414 3.92 8.51 9.59
N VAL A 415 4.81 9.48 9.38
CA VAL A 415 4.45 10.87 9.02
C VAL A 415 3.80 10.94 7.63
N ILE A 416 4.35 10.23 6.63
CA ILE A 416 3.77 10.14 5.29
C ILE A 416 2.33 9.60 5.34
N LEU A 417 2.07 8.60 6.19
CA LEU A 417 0.72 8.05 6.40
C LEU A 417 -0.20 8.95 7.24
N ALA A 418 0.33 9.85 8.06
CA ALA A 418 -0.46 10.90 8.71
C ALA A 418 -0.94 11.94 7.70
N VAL A 419 -0.04 12.40 6.81
CA VAL A 419 -0.38 13.35 5.72
C VAL A 419 -1.36 12.74 4.72
N ALA A 420 -1.16 11.48 4.32
CA ALA A 420 -2.05 10.78 3.40
C ALA A 420 -2.25 9.30 3.79
N PRO A 421 -3.29 8.97 4.58
CA PRO A 421 -3.60 7.60 5.01
C PRO A 421 -3.84 6.57 3.90
N HIS A 422 -3.87 7.00 2.64
CA HIS A 422 -4.11 6.18 1.45
C HIS A 422 -2.88 5.95 0.57
N ALA A 423 -1.74 6.62 0.84
CA ALA A 423 -0.51 6.50 0.03
C ALA A 423 -0.05 5.04 -0.17
N HIS A 424 -0.14 4.21 0.87
CA HIS A 424 0.22 2.78 0.82
C HIS A 424 -0.75 1.88 0.02
N ARG A 425 -1.91 2.41 -0.41
CA ARG A 425 -3.00 1.65 -1.05
C ARG A 425 -3.14 1.96 -2.56
N MET A 426 -2.39 2.93 -3.08
CA MET A 426 -2.48 3.36 -4.47
C MET A 426 -1.84 2.34 -5.40
N HIS A 427 -2.65 1.70 -6.24
CA HIS A 427 -2.22 0.60 -7.10
C HIS A 427 -2.88 0.71 -8.49
N GLY A 428 -2.25 0.14 -9.52
CA GLY A 428 -2.82 0.07 -10.86
C GLY A 428 -3.08 1.41 -11.53
N THR A 429 -4.34 1.85 -11.50
CA THR A 429 -4.84 3.03 -12.23
C THR A 429 -5.23 4.19 -11.32
N ASP A 430 -4.75 4.20 -10.07
CA ASP A 430 -4.87 5.31 -9.12
C ASP A 430 -3.90 6.45 -9.50
N VAL A 431 -4.26 7.20 -10.54
CA VAL A 431 -3.52 8.35 -11.09
C VAL A 431 -4.39 9.63 -10.99
N PRO A 432 -3.81 10.85 -11.08
CA PRO A 432 -4.60 12.07 -10.95
C PRO A 432 -5.61 12.19 -12.10
N GLY A 433 -6.85 12.57 -11.77
CA GLY A 433 -8.01 12.41 -12.64
C GLY A 433 -8.22 13.53 -13.66
N THR A 434 -7.77 14.75 -13.35
CA THR A 434 -8.00 15.96 -14.15
C THR A 434 -6.70 16.57 -14.66
N ALA A 435 -6.79 17.46 -15.65
CA ALA A 435 -5.63 18.18 -16.16
C ALA A 435 -4.98 19.03 -15.07
N GLU A 436 -5.82 19.63 -14.22
CA GLU A 436 -5.48 20.48 -13.09
C GLU A 436 -4.79 19.68 -11.97
N GLU A 437 -5.31 18.50 -11.62
CA GLU A 437 -4.66 17.58 -10.66
C GLU A 437 -3.31 17.10 -11.17
N ILE A 438 -3.18 16.76 -12.47
CA ILE A 438 -1.90 16.34 -13.05
C ILE A 438 -0.88 17.48 -13.04
N ARG A 439 -1.28 18.72 -13.36
CA ARG A 439 -0.40 19.89 -13.24
C ARG A 439 0.01 20.13 -11.78
N ALA A 440 -0.93 20.11 -10.84
CA ALA A 440 -0.65 20.35 -9.43
C ALA A 440 0.28 19.27 -8.84
N ALA A 441 0.07 18.00 -9.17
CA ALA A 441 0.93 16.90 -8.76
C ALA A 441 2.30 16.93 -9.47
N ALA A 442 2.39 17.36 -10.73
CA ALA A 442 3.67 17.56 -11.41
C ALA A 442 4.47 18.75 -10.86
N VAL A 443 3.83 19.89 -10.53
CA VAL A 443 4.51 20.98 -9.83
C VAL A 443 5.00 20.50 -8.46
N ALA A 444 4.18 19.74 -7.71
CA ALA A 444 4.55 19.21 -6.41
C ALA A 444 5.72 18.21 -6.45
N TYR A 445 5.65 17.23 -7.35
CA TYR A 445 6.62 16.15 -7.47
C TYR A 445 7.99 16.67 -7.94
N ASN A 446 8.01 17.56 -8.95
CA ASN A 446 9.25 18.14 -9.46
C ASN A 446 9.68 19.41 -8.69
N ALA A 447 8.98 19.80 -7.60
CA ALA A 447 9.30 20.98 -6.80
C ALA A 447 10.71 20.92 -6.16
N VAL A 448 11.34 19.76 -6.14
CA VAL A 448 12.73 19.55 -5.77
C VAL A 448 13.44 19.01 -7.01
N GLY A 449 14.58 19.63 -7.39
CA GLY A 449 15.38 19.18 -8.53
C GLY A 449 15.10 19.87 -9.88
N SER A 450 13.84 20.13 -10.26
CA SER A 450 13.57 20.82 -11.54
C SER A 450 13.90 22.31 -11.54
N THR A 451 14.17 22.85 -12.72
CA THR A 451 14.45 24.29 -12.89
C THR A 451 13.15 25.13 -12.90
N PRO A 452 13.23 26.45 -12.67
CA PRO A 452 12.06 27.34 -12.79
C PRO A 452 11.40 27.29 -14.18
N GLU A 453 12.20 27.10 -15.24
CA GLU A 453 11.73 26.98 -16.62
C GLU A 453 10.96 25.67 -16.85
N GLU A 454 11.40 24.56 -16.25
CA GLU A 454 10.68 23.28 -16.29
C GLU A 454 9.35 23.39 -15.52
N LEU A 455 9.36 24.00 -14.33
CA LEU A 455 8.15 24.21 -13.53
C LEU A 455 7.12 25.12 -14.24
N SER A 456 7.56 26.18 -14.93
CA SER A 456 6.67 27.00 -15.77
C SER A 456 6.18 26.26 -17.03
N ALA A 457 6.98 25.32 -17.56
CA ALA A 457 6.53 24.44 -18.64
C ALA A 457 5.39 23.48 -18.19
N VAL A 458 5.30 23.12 -16.90
CA VAL A 458 4.16 22.37 -16.34
C VAL A 458 2.85 23.15 -16.44
N GLU A 459 2.87 24.48 -16.37
CA GLU A 459 1.67 25.33 -16.51
C GLU A 459 1.12 25.33 -17.94
N THR A 460 2.01 25.29 -18.94
CA THR A 460 1.68 25.51 -20.36
C THR A 460 1.62 24.23 -21.20
N GLY A 461 2.25 23.14 -20.77
CA GLY A 461 2.27 21.86 -21.49
C GLY A 461 0.94 21.12 -21.53
N THR A 462 0.93 19.89 -22.04
CA THR A 462 -0.28 19.04 -22.19
C THR A 462 -0.33 17.92 -21.15
N PRO A 463 -1.26 17.95 -20.17
CA PRO A 463 -1.43 16.87 -19.19
C PRO A 463 -1.98 15.59 -19.84
N GLN A 464 -1.37 14.45 -19.54
CA GLN A 464 -1.77 13.14 -20.05
C GLN A 464 -1.27 11.99 -19.16
N VAL A 465 -1.79 10.78 -19.38
CA VAL A 465 -1.30 9.54 -18.77
C VAL A 465 -0.54 8.72 -19.81
N ARG A 466 0.73 8.43 -19.56
CA ARG A 466 1.54 7.53 -20.40
C ARG A 466 1.59 6.13 -19.80
N VAL A 467 1.31 5.13 -20.63
CA VAL A 467 1.33 3.71 -20.29
C VAL A 467 2.36 3.01 -21.17
N ARG A 468 3.61 2.95 -20.69
CA ARG A 468 4.73 2.29 -21.38
C ARG A 468 4.61 0.77 -21.21
N CYS A 469 4.32 0.07 -22.30
CA CYS A 469 3.98 -1.36 -22.28
C CYS A 469 5.13 -2.21 -22.87
N SER A 470 5.65 -3.16 -22.08
CA SER A 470 6.62 -4.17 -22.52
C SER A 470 6.07 -5.59 -22.35
N SER A 471 6.59 -6.55 -23.11
CA SER A 471 6.32 -7.99 -22.91
C SER A 471 7.56 -8.69 -22.36
N ASP A 472 7.38 -9.71 -21.52
CA ASP A 472 8.49 -10.51 -21.01
C ASP A 472 9.30 -11.16 -22.14
N SER A 473 10.61 -11.30 -21.94
CA SER A 473 11.54 -11.82 -22.94
C SER A 473 11.39 -13.32 -23.22
N GLY A 474 10.91 -14.11 -22.24
CA GLY A 474 10.84 -15.56 -22.36
C GLY A 474 9.58 -16.06 -23.07
N THR A 475 8.40 -15.57 -22.67
CA THR A 475 7.11 -16.12 -23.13
C THR A 475 6.31 -15.16 -24.01
N GLY A 476 6.54 -13.84 -23.89
CA GLY A 476 5.69 -12.81 -24.49
C GLY A 476 4.24 -12.77 -23.96
N TRP A 477 3.91 -13.60 -22.96
CA TRP A 477 2.57 -13.74 -22.38
C TRP A 477 2.36 -12.89 -21.13
N LYS A 478 3.40 -12.30 -20.54
CA LYS A 478 3.29 -11.32 -19.46
C LYS A 478 3.56 -9.93 -20.00
N VAL A 479 2.64 -9.01 -19.78
CA VAL A 479 2.83 -7.57 -20.03
C VAL A 479 3.24 -6.92 -18.72
N THR A 480 4.28 -6.08 -18.78
CA THR A 480 4.57 -5.09 -17.75
C THR A 480 4.17 -3.72 -18.30
N ALA A 481 3.24 -3.05 -17.64
CA ALA A 481 2.78 -1.71 -17.98
C ALA A 481 3.27 -0.73 -16.92
N THR A 482 4.11 0.22 -17.34
CA THR A 482 4.62 1.29 -16.50
C THR A 482 3.77 2.53 -16.75
N ILE A 483 3.02 2.95 -15.73
CA ILE A 483 1.96 3.97 -15.78
C ILE A 483 2.49 5.24 -15.13
N THR A 484 2.40 6.37 -15.83
CA THR A 484 2.87 7.67 -15.34
C THR A 484 1.96 8.77 -15.86
N ALA A 485 1.22 9.44 -14.97
CA ALA A 485 0.63 10.73 -15.31
C ALA A 485 1.71 11.82 -15.31
N GLY A 486 1.52 12.86 -16.11
CA GLY A 486 2.47 13.96 -16.22
C GLY A 486 2.10 14.94 -17.31
N VAL A 487 2.96 15.93 -17.54
CA VAL A 487 2.76 16.99 -18.53
C VAL A 487 3.79 16.86 -19.64
N ASP A 488 3.33 16.80 -20.89
CA ASP A 488 4.19 16.89 -22.06
C ASP A 488 4.54 18.35 -22.34
N THR A 489 5.83 18.65 -22.44
CA THR A 489 6.41 19.98 -22.62
C THR A 489 7.42 19.96 -23.79
N PRO A 490 7.80 21.12 -24.35
CA PRO A 490 8.89 21.19 -25.33
C PRO A 490 10.22 20.58 -24.86
N GLN A 491 10.47 20.56 -23.56
CA GLN A 491 11.65 20.00 -22.90
C GLN A 491 11.57 18.48 -22.73
N GLY A 492 10.37 17.90 -22.73
CA GLY A 492 10.12 16.48 -22.45
C GLY A 492 8.89 16.25 -21.59
N PHE A 493 8.82 15.10 -20.93
CA PHE A 493 7.66 14.68 -20.13
C PHE A 493 7.97 14.77 -18.63
N LEU A 494 7.34 15.74 -17.96
CA LEU A 494 7.52 15.96 -16.53
C LEU A 494 6.48 15.10 -15.76
N PRO A 495 6.89 14.10 -14.97
CA PRO A 495 5.99 13.18 -14.29
C PRO A 495 5.27 13.86 -13.12
N ALA A 496 4.05 13.40 -12.82
CA ALA A 496 3.25 13.84 -11.68
C ALA A 496 3.41 12.95 -10.43
N HIS A 497 4.05 11.79 -10.57
CA HIS A 497 4.31 10.81 -9.53
C HIS A 497 5.31 9.74 -10.03
N PRO A 498 5.91 8.92 -9.16
CA PRO A 498 6.71 7.75 -9.56
C PRO A 498 5.91 6.73 -10.36
N ALA A 499 6.59 5.97 -11.20
CA ALA A 499 5.93 5.21 -12.26
C ALA A 499 5.34 3.87 -11.75
N ILE A 500 4.01 3.82 -11.60
CA ILE A 500 3.27 2.65 -11.11
C ILE A 500 3.46 1.46 -12.07
N VAL A 501 3.95 0.31 -11.57
CA VAL A 501 4.33 -0.85 -12.41
C VAL A 501 3.33 -2.01 -12.29
N GLU A 502 2.43 -2.12 -13.26
CA GLU A 502 1.46 -3.21 -13.36
C GLU A 502 1.96 -4.42 -14.15
N LYS A 503 1.56 -5.63 -13.72
CA LYS A 503 2.05 -6.91 -14.27
C LYS A 503 0.90 -7.91 -14.45
N PHE A 504 0.46 -8.08 -15.70
CA PHE A 504 -0.69 -8.94 -16.05
C PHE A 504 -0.39 -9.86 -17.24
N ARG A 505 -1.19 -10.93 -17.39
CA ARG A 505 -1.08 -11.85 -18.53
C ARG A 505 -1.78 -11.25 -19.75
N LYS A 506 -1.23 -11.48 -20.95
CA LYS A 506 -1.96 -11.26 -22.21
C LYS A 506 -3.22 -12.12 -22.27
N ARG A 507 -4.33 -11.51 -22.70
CA ARG A 507 -5.61 -12.18 -22.96
C ARG A 507 -5.63 -12.83 -24.35
N ASP A 508 -4.86 -12.30 -25.30
CA ASP A 508 -4.53 -12.95 -26.58
C ASP A 508 -3.02 -12.76 -26.85
N GLY A 509 -2.32 -13.83 -27.24
CA GLY A 509 -0.90 -13.77 -27.60
C GLY A 509 -0.63 -12.99 -28.89
N ARG A 510 -1.65 -12.82 -29.75
CA ARG A 510 -1.57 -12.08 -31.03
C ARG A 510 -1.54 -10.55 -30.85
N GLU A 511 -2.08 -10.04 -29.74
CA GLU A 511 -2.02 -8.61 -29.43
C GLU A 511 -0.62 -8.21 -28.97
N ASP A 512 -0.17 -7.01 -29.33
CA ASP A 512 1.04 -6.45 -28.74
C ASP A 512 0.80 -5.94 -27.31
N ALA A 513 1.88 -5.52 -26.64
CA ALA A 513 1.82 -5.11 -25.24
C ALA A 513 0.87 -3.93 -25.01
N ALA A 514 0.83 -2.96 -25.93
CA ALA A 514 0.06 -1.73 -25.81
C ALA A 514 -1.43 -1.97 -26.12
N ALA A 515 -1.73 -2.73 -27.18
CA ALA A 515 -3.10 -3.13 -27.50
C ALA A 515 -3.74 -3.96 -26.38
N ASN A 516 -3.01 -4.96 -25.86
CA ASN A 516 -3.49 -5.78 -24.75
C ASN A 516 -3.62 -4.94 -23.46
N ALA A 517 -2.69 -4.04 -23.15
CA ALA A 517 -2.81 -3.14 -21.99
C ALA A 517 -4.07 -2.25 -22.08
N ARG A 518 -4.31 -1.62 -23.24
CA ARG A 518 -5.53 -0.83 -23.47
C ARG A 518 -6.81 -1.66 -23.25
N ARG A 519 -6.80 -2.94 -23.66
CA ARG A 519 -7.93 -3.86 -23.46
C ARG A 519 -8.10 -4.36 -22.01
N VAL A 520 -7.02 -4.45 -21.22
CA VAL A 520 -7.07 -4.97 -19.84
C VAL A 520 -7.27 -3.87 -18.80
N ILE A 521 -6.55 -2.75 -18.89
CA ILE A 521 -6.58 -1.67 -17.88
C ILE A 521 -7.21 -0.36 -18.39
N GLY A 522 -7.52 -0.23 -19.68
CA GLY A 522 -8.07 1.02 -20.24
C GLY A 522 -9.41 1.45 -19.65
N ALA A 523 -10.28 0.49 -19.30
CA ALA A 523 -11.56 0.76 -18.65
C ALA A 523 -11.46 0.96 -17.12
N LEU A 524 -10.24 0.93 -16.55
CA LEU A 524 -10.00 1.15 -15.12
C LEU A 524 -9.53 2.59 -14.84
N PHE A 525 -8.89 3.25 -15.81
CA PHE A 525 -8.53 4.67 -15.71
C PHE A 525 -9.78 5.55 -15.59
N ARG A 526 -9.84 6.38 -14.54
CA ARG A 526 -10.91 7.33 -14.28
C ARG A 526 -10.42 8.76 -14.52
N VAL A 527 -9.89 9.00 -15.73
CA VAL A 527 -9.20 10.24 -16.08
C VAL A 527 -9.89 10.99 -17.21
N ASN A 528 -9.89 12.32 -17.11
CA ASN A 528 -10.44 13.26 -18.09
C ASN A 528 -9.34 13.83 -19.01
N VAL A 529 -8.22 13.11 -19.16
CA VAL A 529 -7.07 13.47 -20.01
C VAL A 529 -6.73 12.34 -21.00
N PRO A 530 -5.96 12.60 -22.07
CA PRO A 530 -5.51 11.55 -22.98
C PRO A 530 -4.71 10.45 -22.26
N VAL A 531 -4.94 9.19 -22.66
CA VAL A 531 -4.15 8.03 -22.19
C VAL A 531 -3.36 7.43 -23.36
N GLU A 532 -2.07 7.74 -23.40
CA GLU A 532 -1.15 7.27 -24.44
C GLU A 532 -0.61 5.87 -24.10
N TYR A 533 -0.83 4.90 -25.00
CA TYR A 533 -0.32 3.53 -24.85
C TYR A 533 0.92 3.33 -25.71
N VAL A 534 2.08 3.60 -25.13
CA VAL A 534 3.37 3.51 -25.82
C VAL A 534 3.88 2.07 -25.75
N ARG A 535 4.03 1.41 -26.89
CA ARG A 535 4.79 0.15 -26.95
C ARG A 535 6.26 0.47 -26.68
N SER A 536 6.82 -0.12 -25.63
CA SER A 536 8.26 -0.08 -25.40
C SER A 536 8.96 -0.89 -26.51
N SER A 537 9.55 -0.17 -27.46
CA SER A 537 10.65 -0.70 -28.25
C SER A 537 11.80 -0.97 -27.30
N ARG A 538 12.22 -2.23 -27.18
CA ARG A 538 13.48 -2.57 -26.54
C ARG A 538 14.63 -1.97 -27.35
N GLY A 539 15.54 -1.29 -26.65
CA GLY A 539 16.98 -1.43 -26.93
C GLY A 539 17.50 -2.73 -26.34
#